data_AF-A0A118K2Q0-F1
#
_entry.id   AF-A0A118K2Q0-F1
#
_cell.length_a   1.000
_cell.length_b   1.000
_cell.length_c   1.000
_cell.angle_alpha   90.00
_cell.angle_beta   90.00
_cell.angle_gamma   90.00
#
_symmetry.space_group_name_H-M   'P 1'
#
loop_
_entity.id
_entity.type
_entity.pdbx_description
1 polymer ?
#
loop_
_entity_poly.entity_id
_entity_poly.type
_entity_poly.pdbx_seq_one_letter_code
_entity_poly.pdbx_strand_id
1 'polypeptide(L)'
;MVSPHGIKLAVHLISTYFGDIVSKVCECLLCKGTLSLAQVIRYTELGGFGEAPKIVTQYMALHDNIIHHMRFPKFLAIVSDEFGQECMELFEGLLQHGRLSFNQIMDRHKDKHRAVVTSGG
;
A
#
# COMPACT_ATOMS: atom_id res chain seq x y z
N MET A 1 14.19 -9.91 -13.90
CA MET A 1 12.77 -10.19 -14.22
C MET A 1 12.16 -10.94 -13.06
N VAL A 2 10.98 -10.53 -12.59
CA VAL A 2 10.26 -11.23 -11.52
C VAL A 2 9.76 -12.58 -12.06
N SER A 3 9.82 -13.63 -11.27
CA SER A 3 9.32 -14.94 -11.69
C SER A 3 7.79 -14.90 -11.88
N PRO A 4 7.20 -15.73 -12.76
CA PRO A 4 5.75 -15.79 -12.92
C PRO A 4 5.00 -16.08 -11.61
N HIS A 5 5.62 -16.83 -10.70
CA HIS A 5 5.05 -17.13 -9.38
C HIS A 5 5.13 -15.92 -8.45
N GLY A 6 6.21 -15.13 -8.50
CA GLY A 6 6.33 -13.86 -7.77
C GLY A 6 5.27 -12.85 -8.20
N ILE A 7 4.99 -12.75 -9.51
CA ILE A 7 3.92 -11.89 -10.02
C ILE A 7 2.55 -12.36 -9.50
N LYS A 8 2.23 -13.66 -9.59
CA LYS A 8 0.96 -14.19 -9.08
C LYS A 8 0.75 -13.90 -7.60
N LEU A 9 1.79 -14.09 -6.78
CA LEU A 9 1.72 -13.78 -5.35
C LEU A 9 1.51 -12.28 -5.11
N ALA A 10 2.26 -11.41 -5.79
CA ALA A 10 2.11 -9.97 -5.67
C ALA A 10 0.70 -9.49 -6.06
N VAL A 11 0.14 -10.00 -7.16
CA VAL A 11 -1.22 -9.69 -7.61
C VAL A 11 -2.26 -10.16 -6.59
N HIS A 12 -2.10 -11.36 -6.04
CA HIS A 12 -2.98 -11.87 -5.00
C HIS A 12 -2.96 -11.01 -3.73
N LEU A 13 -1.77 -10.60 -3.27
CA LEU A 13 -1.64 -9.68 -2.13
C LEU A 13 -2.35 -8.35 -2.42
N ILE A 14 -2.11 -7.74 -3.57
CA ILE A 14 -2.74 -6.46 -3.92
C ILE A 14 -4.26 -6.58 -4.04
N SER A 15 -4.79 -7.64 -4.65
CA SER A 15 -6.24 -7.88 -4.69
C SER A 15 -6.83 -8.04 -3.28
N THR A 16 -6.14 -8.77 -2.40
CA THR A 16 -6.58 -9.00 -1.02
C THR A 16 -6.67 -7.70 -0.21
N TYR A 17 -5.71 -6.79 -0.35
CA TYR A 17 -5.65 -5.56 0.45
C TYR A 17 -6.35 -4.35 -0.20
N PHE A 18 -6.38 -4.27 -1.53
CA PHE A 18 -6.80 -3.06 -2.27
C PHE A 18 -7.88 -3.31 -3.32
N GLY A 19 -8.25 -4.57 -3.56
CA GLY A 19 -9.28 -4.97 -4.51
C GLY A 19 -8.78 -5.13 -5.95
N ASP A 20 -9.70 -5.63 -6.79
CA ASP A 20 -9.34 -6.19 -8.10
C ASP A 20 -8.88 -5.14 -9.11
N ILE A 21 -9.45 -3.93 -9.07
CA ILE A 21 -9.06 -2.83 -9.97
C ILE A 21 -7.58 -2.49 -9.78
N VAL A 22 -7.14 -2.36 -8.52
CA VAL A 22 -5.75 -2.05 -8.18
C VAL A 22 -4.84 -3.21 -8.57
N SER A 23 -5.29 -4.45 -8.35
CA SER A 23 -4.54 -5.64 -8.74
C SER A 23 -4.30 -5.74 -10.25
N LYS A 24 -5.30 -5.37 -11.08
CA LYS A 24 -5.20 -5.37 -12.55
C LYS A 24 -4.16 -4.37 -13.05
N VAL A 25 -4.14 -3.17 -12.46
CA VAL A 25 -3.11 -2.16 -12.76
C VAL A 25 -1.73 -2.65 -12.31
N CYS A 26 -1.64 -3.25 -11.12
CA CYS A 26 -0.38 -3.77 -10.60
C CYS A 26 0.19 -4.91 -11.47
N GLU A 27 -0.64 -5.88 -11.86
CA GLU A 27 -0.26 -6.96 -12.76
C GLU A 27 0.28 -6.43 -14.08
N CYS A 28 -0.42 -5.45 -14.67
CA CYS A 28 0.00 -4.81 -15.91
C CYS A 28 1.42 -4.20 -15.80
N LEU A 29 1.68 -3.46 -14.72
CA LEU A 29 2.98 -2.85 -14.46
C LEU A 29 4.08 -3.89 -14.15
N LEU A 30 3.76 -4.97 -13.43
CA LEU A 30 4.74 -6.03 -13.14
C LEU A 30 5.10 -6.84 -14.39
N CYS A 31 4.14 -7.08 -15.28
CA CYS A 31 4.36 -7.85 -16.52
C CYS A 31 5.01 -7.02 -17.63
N LYS A 32 4.70 -5.73 -17.74
CA LYS A 32 5.12 -4.87 -18.85
C LYS A 32 6.20 -3.85 -18.48
N GLY A 33 6.51 -3.71 -17.19
CA GLY A 33 7.48 -2.77 -16.67
C GLY A 33 6.92 -1.35 -16.58
N THR A 34 7.76 -0.37 -16.90
CA THR A 34 7.43 1.04 -16.76
C THR A 34 6.45 1.50 -17.85
N LEU A 35 5.30 2.06 -17.44
CA LEU A 35 4.23 2.47 -18.36
C LEU A 35 3.70 3.87 -18.03
N SER A 36 3.26 4.61 -19.04
CA SER A 36 2.48 5.83 -18.86
C SER A 36 1.01 5.55 -18.53
N LEU A 37 0.29 6.55 -18.03
CA LEU A 37 -1.15 6.44 -17.75
C LEU A 37 -1.94 5.95 -18.98
N ALA A 38 -1.66 6.51 -20.16
CA ALA A 38 -2.34 6.12 -21.40
C ALA A 38 -2.09 4.65 -21.79
N GLN A 39 -0.89 4.14 -21.51
CA GLN A 39 -0.57 2.72 -21.73
C GLN A 39 -1.25 1.83 -20.70
N VAL A 40 -1.28 2.22 -19.43
CA VAL A 40 -2.01 1.48 -18.38
C VAL A 40 -3.48 1.37 -18.74
N ILE A 41 -4.12 2.48 -19.12
CA ILE A 41 -5.53 2.51 -19.57
C ILE A 41 -5.74 1.54 -20.72
N ARG A 42 -4.89 1.63 -21.76
CA ARG A 42 -4.99 0.78 -22.95
C ARG A 42 -4.85 -0.71 -22.63
N TYR A 43 -3.90 -1.10 -21.77
CA TYR A 43 -3.64 -2.50 -21.46
C TYR A 43 -4.57 -3.08 -20.40
N THR A 44 -5.16 -2.25 -19.55
CA THR A 44 -6.08 -2.71 -18.49
C THR A 44 -7.55 -2.56 -18.89
N GLU A 45 -7.85 -1.89 -20.00
CA GLU A 45 -9.22 -1.61 -20.47
C GLU A 45 -10.08 -0.89 -19.40
N LEU A 46 -9.43 -0.20 -18.46
CA LEU A 46 -10.09 0.60 -17.44
C LEU A 46 -10.51 1.94 -18.05
N GLY A 47 -11.69 2.43 -17.69
CA GLY A 47 -12.22 3.72 -18.14
C GLY A 47 -12.37 4.75 -17.01
N GLY A 48 -12.92 5.92 -17.33
CA GLY A 48 -13.26 6.95 -16.34
C GLY A 48 -12.12 7.90 -15.96
N PHE A 49 -11.03 7.89 -16.72
CA PHE A 49 -9.93 8.84 -16.53
C PHE A 49 -10.24 10.13 -17.28
N GLY A 50 -10.00 11.27 -16.64
CA GLY A 50 -10.22 12.60 -17.23
C GLY A 50 -9.25 12.92 -18.36
N GLU A 51 -9.11 14.20 -18.67
CA GLU A 51 -8.21 14.67 -19.73
C GLU A 51 -6.77 14.19 -19.49
N ALA A 52 -6.07 13.83 -20.58
CA ALA A 52 -4.72 13.31 -20.48
C ALA A 52 -3.77 14.35 -19.85
N PRO A 53 -2.89 13.95 -18.92
CA PRO A 53 -2.00 14.88 -18.25
C PRO A 53 -1.03 15.51 -19.26
N LYS A 54 -0.80 16.82 -19.13
CA LYS A 54 0.16 17.58 -19.97
C LYS A 54 1.60 17.06 -19.86
N ILE A 55 1.94 16.49 -18.70
CA ILE A 55 3.25 15.87 -18.43
C ILE A 55 3.06 14.35 -18.42
N VAL A 56 3.85 13.66 -19.23
CA VAL A 56 3.81 12.19 -19.32
C VAL A 56 4.64 11.59 -18.19
N THR A 57 3.96 11.18 -17.12
CA THR A 57 4.56 10.41 -16.02
C THR A 57 4.65 8.93 -16.37
N GLN A 58 5.74 8.31 -15.94
CA GLN A 58 6.01 6.88 -16.09
C GLN A 58 5.87 6.18 -14.73
N TYR A 59 5.03 5.15 -14.66
CA TYR A 59 4.72 4.38 -13.46
C TYR A 59 5.42 3.03 -13.50
N MET A 60 5.88 2.54 -12.35
CA MET A 60 6.51 1.23 -12.20
C MET A 60 6.05 0.60 -10.88
N ALA A 61 5.67 -0.68 -10.94
CA ALA A 61 5.38 -1.47 -9.76
C ALA A 61 6.66 -2.16 -9.28
N LEU A 62 6.97 -2.01 -7.99
CA LEU A 62 8.13 -2.64 -7.36
C LEU A 62 7.68 -3.90 -6.63
N HIS A 63 8.01 -5.05 -7.20
CA HIS A 63 7.66 -6.36 -6.63
C HIS A 63 8.08 -6.51 -5.16
N ASP A 64 9.32 -6.13 -4.84
CA ASP A 64 9.87 -6.34 -3.50
C ASP A 64 9.09 -5.55 -2.43
N ASN A 65 8.63 -4.35 -2.77
CA ASN A 65 7.79 -3.54 -1.89
C ASN A 65 6.44 -4.19 -1.59
N ILE A 66 5.85 -4.89 -2.58
CA ILE A 66 4.59 -5.61 -2.39
C ILE A 66 4.80 -6.83 -1.50
N ILE A 67 5.85 -7.61 -1.77
CA ILE A 67 6.17 -8.81 -0.98
C ILE A 67 6.55 -8.46 0.47
N HIS A 68 7.13 -7.28 0.72
CA HIS A 68 7.42 -6.81 2.07
C HIS A 68 6.17 -6.62 2.95
N HIS A 69 4.98 -6.51 2.37
CA HIS A 69 3.73 -6.47 3.15
C HIS A 69 3.53 -7.72 4.02
N MET A 70 4.00 -8.89 3.55
CA MET A 70 3.95 -10.13 4.34
C MET A 70 4.88 -10.11 5.57
N ARG A 71 5.84 -9.19 5.64
CA ARG A 71 6.77 -9.05 6.77
C ARG A 71 6.24 -8.11 7.86
N PHE A 72 5.15 -7.40 7.61
CA PHE A 72 4.60 -6.42 8.55
C PHE A 72 4.38 -7.01 9.95
N PRO A 73 3.81 -8.22 10.13
CA PRO A 73 3.65 -8.80 11.47
C PRO A 73 4.96 -8.95 12.24
N LYS A 74 6.04 -9.35 11.54
CA LYS A 74 7.37 -9.47 12.15
C LYS A 74 7.94 -8.11 12.53
N PHE A 75 7.77 -7.10 11.69
CA PHE A 75 8.24 -5.76 12.00
C PHE A 75 7.49 -5.17 13.21
N LEU A 76 6.18 -5.39 13.30
CA LEU A 76 5.39 -4.96 14.45
C LEU A 76 5.84 -5.63 15.74
N ALA A 77 6.12 -6.95 15.71
CA ALA A 77 6.63 -7.66 16.87
C ALA A 77 7.98 -7.09 17.34
N ILE A 78 8.94 -6.89 16.42
CA ILE A 78 10.25 -6.31 16.75
C ILE A 78 10.10 -4.91 17.35
N VAL A 79 9.24 -4.06 16.76
CA VAL A 79 9.05 -2.69 17.27
C VAL A 79 8.40 -2.69 18.65
N SER A 80 7.44 -3.59 18.90
CA SER A 80 6.85 -3.76 20.23
C SER A 80 7.90 -4.20 21.26
N ASP A 81 8.74 -5.17 20.90
CA ASP A 81 9.77 -5.72 21.78
C ASP A 81 10.89 -4.71 22.08
N GLU A 82 11.32 -3.93 21.09
CA GLU A 82 12.46 -3.00 21.23
C GLU A 82 12.06 -1.58 21.70
N PHE A 83 10.86 -1.11 21.33
CA PHE A 83 10.43 0.29 21.53
C PHE A 83 9.09 0.42 22.27
N GLY A 84 8.44 -0.69 22.63
CA GLY A 84 7.19 -0.71 23.36
C GLY A 84 5.94 -0.52 22.50
N GLN A 85 4.79 -0.68 23.17
CA GLN A 85 3.48 -0.73 22.53
C GLN A 85 3.09 0.56 21.81
N GLU A 86 3.38 1.73 22.40
CA GLU A 86 3.04 3.04 21.81
C GLU A 86 3.76 3.26 20.47
N CYS A 87 5.07 2.97 20.41
CA CYS A 87 5.83 3.05 19.17
C CYS A 87 5.35 2.05 18.12
N MET A 88 4.97 0.84 18.54
CA MET A 88 4.41 -0.16 17.64
C MET A 88 3.11 0.35 17.01
N GLU A 89 2.22 0.97 17.78
CA GLU A 89 0.95 1.51 17.25
C GLU A 89 1.15 2.66 16.25
N LEU A 90 2.11 3.55 16.51
CA LEU A 90 2.48 4.59 15.55
C LEU A 90 3.01 3.99 14.24
N PHE A 91 3.87 2.98 14.35
CA PHE A 91 4.45 2.29 13.21
C PHE A 91 3.42 1.47 12.42
N GLU A 92 2.50 0.77 13.10
CA GLU A 92 1.34 0.12 12.49
C GLU A 92 0.54 1.12 11.66
N GLY A 93 0.31 2.31 12.21
CA GLY A 93 -0.37 3.37 11.52
C GLY A 93 0.31 3.80 10.22
N LEU A 94 1.65 3.85 10.18
CA LEU A 94 2.41 4.13 8.97
C LEU A 94 2.29 2.99 7.95
N LEU A 95 2.37 1.74 8.40
CA LEU A 95 2.28 0.58 7.51
C LEU A 95 0.90 0.46 6.85
N GLN A 96 -0.18 0.72 7.58
CA GLN A 96 -1.55 0.60 7.07
C GLN A 96 -1.95 1.72 6.09
N HIS A 97 -1.46 2.94 6.31
CA HIS A 97 -1.90 4.11 5.53
C HIS A 97 -0.82 4.67 4.60
N GLY A 98 0.40 4.13 4.67
CA GLY A 98 1.54 4.59 3.88
C GLY A 98 2.03 5.96 4.31
N ARG A 99 1.79 6.98 3.48
CA ARG A 99 2.35 8.32 3.67
C ARG A 99 1.46 9.14 4.60
N LEU A 100 2.03 9.55 5.73
CA LEU A 100 1.38 10.44 6.69
C LEU A 100 2.31 11.57 7.08
N SER A 101 1.76 12.77 7.25
CA SER A 101 2.46 13.86 7.92
C SER A 101 2.50 13.63 9.43
N PHE A 102 3.39 14.33 10.13
CA PHE A 102 3.49 14.25 11.59
C PHE A 102 2.16 14.54 12.28
N ASN A 103 1.43 15.58 11.84
CA ASN A 103 0.12 15.92 12.40
C ASN A 103 -0.89 14.78 12.18
N GLN A 104 -0.93 14.20 10.98
CA GLN A 104 -1.81 13.05 10.69
C GLN A 104 -1.48 11.82 11.55
N ILE A 105 -0.21 11.58 11.85
CA ILE A 105 0.20 10.51 12.77
C ILE A 105 -0.33 10.80 14.18
N MET A 106 -0.13 12.02 14.66
CA MET A 106 -0.47 12.40 16.03
C MET A 106 -1.98 12.46 16.27
N ASP A 107 -2.74 12.96 15.30
CA ASP A 107 -4.20 13.03 15.39
C ASP A 107 -4.81 11.63 15.43
N ARG A 108 -4.34 10.71 14.58
CA ARG A 108 -4.77 9.30 14.60
C ARG A 108 -4.48 8.60 15.91
N HIS A 109 -3.30 8.84 16.48
CA HIS A 109 -2.93 8.27 17.78
C HIS A 109 -3.88 8.76 18.87
N LYS A 110 -4.14 10.07 18.94
CA LYS A 110 -5.09 10.66 19.89
C LYS A 110 -6.50 10.11 19.75
N ASP A 111 -7.00 9.96 18.53
CA ASP A 111 -8.36 9.45 18.28
C ASP A 111 -8.52 8.00 18.74
N LYS A 112 -7.52 7.15 18.50
CA LYS A 112 -7.50 5.75 18.97
C LYS A 112 -7.58 5.68 20.49
N HIS A 113 -6.78 6.49 21.20
CA HIS A 113 -6.78 6.53 22.66
C HIS A 113 -8.00 7.23 23.26
N ARG A 114 -8.62 8.18 22.55
CA ARG A 114 -9.88 8.81 22.98
C ARG A 114 -11.06 7.84 22.91
N ALA A 115 -11.11 6.98 21.89
CA ALA A 115 -12.18 5.99 21.73
C ALA A 115 -12.14 4.89 22.82
N VAL A 116 -10.95 4.56 23.34
CA VAL A 116 -10.78 3.60 24.45
C VAL A 116 -11.36 4.14 25.77
N VAL A 117 -11.23 5.45 26.02
CA VAL A 117 -11.76 6.08 27.24
C VAL A 117 -13.30 6.10 27.26
N THR A 118 -13.95 6.22 26.11
CA THR A 118 -15.42 6.28 26.02
C THR A 118 -16.14 4.94 25.99
N SER A 119 -15.41 3.82 25.79
CA SER A 119 -15.99 2.47 25.66
C SER A 119 -15.84 1.61 26.92
N GLY A 120 -15.21 2.13 27.98
CA GLY A 120 -15.02 1.46 29.27
C GLY A 120 -15.83 2.05 30.43
N GLY A 121 -16.97 2.70 30.15
CA GLY A 121 -17.87 3.29 31.16
C GLY A 121 -19.19 2.54 31.30
#